data_AF-A0A9E5URP5-F1
#
_entry.id   AF-A0A9E5URP5-F1
#
_cell.length_a   1.000
_cell.length_b   1.000
_cell.length_c   1.000
_cell.angle_alpha   90.00
_cell.angle_beta   90.00
_cell.angle_gamma   90.00
#
_symmetry.space_group_name_H-M   'P 1'
#
loop_
_entity.id
_entity.type
_entity.pdbx_description
1 polymer ?
#
loop_
_entity_poly.entity_id
_entity_poly.type
_entity_poly.pdbx_seq_one_letter_code
_entity_poly.pdbx_strand_id
1 'polypeptide(L)'
;MYVIIQQSESLFLVPRVMGNNLELHPFVVLLALISGAAVAGILGLILASPVVASMRLFLVYIWAKLVDADPFARQTPVRVVPDIIPVALPQGASPALGDPQPPAQQGEIVKE
;
A
#
# COMPACT_ATOMS: atom_id res chain seq x y z
N MET A 1 38.95 16.32 10.01
CA MET A 1 38.80 15.11 10.84
C MET A 1 37.34 14.85 11.22
N TYR A 2 36.66 15.79 11.91
CA TYR A 2 35.28 15.62 12.40
C TYR A 2 34.23 15.31 11.32
N VAL A 3 34.35 15.96 10.14
CA VAL A 3 33.43 15.72 9.01
C VAL A 3 33.53 14.28 8.50
N ILE A 4 34.71 13.66 8.50
CA ILE A 4 34.86 12.27 8.02
C ILE A 4 34.16 11.30 8.98
N ILE A 5 34.27 11.54 10.29
CA ILE A 5 33.61 10.74 11.32
C ILE A 5 32.08 10.89 11.22
N GLN A 6 31.58 12.13 11.12
CA GLN A 6 30.15 12.40 10.96
C GLN A 6 29.57 11.85 9.65
N GLN A 7 30.33 11.87 8.56
CA GLN A 7 29.93 11.26 7.29
C GLN A 7 29.91 9.73 7.40
N SER A 8 30.91 9.11 8.06
CA SER A 8 30.89 7.66 8.27
C SER A 8 29.73 7.22 9.16
N GLU A 9 29.38 8.00 10.17
CA GLU A 9 28.25 7.74 11.05
C GLU A 9 26.94 7.93 10.28
N SER A 10 26.75 9.07 9.60
CA SER A 10 25.55 9.34 8.82
C SER A 10 25.34 8.34 7.66
N LEU A 11 26.41 7.88 7.02
CA LEU A 11 26.33 6.97 5.87
C LEU A 11 26.07 5.51 6.29
N PHE A 12 26.44 5.10 7.51
CA PHE A 12 26.19 3.73 8.02
C PHE A 12 24.98 3.63 8.95
N LEU A 13 24.73 4.62 9.80
CA LEU A 13 23.65 4.58 10.80
C LEU A 13 22.28 4.73 10.15
N VAL A 14 22.14 5.62 9.17
CA VAL A 14 20.89 5.87 8.45
C VAL A 14 20.39 4.63 7.70
N PRO A 15 21.16 3.97 6.83
CA PRO A 15 20.68 2.77 6.15
C PRO A 15 20.49 1.60 7.10
N ARG A 16 21.19 1.52 8.24
CA ARG A 16 20.98 0.44 9.21
C ARG A 16 19.69 0.60 10.01
N VAL A 17 19.25 1.83 10.26
CA VAL A 17 18.00 2.13 10.97
C VAL A 17 16.78 2.07 10.02
N MET A 18 16.95 2.45 8.74
CA MET A 18 15.86 2.43 7.74
C MET A 18 15.84 1.19 6.81
N GLY A 19 16.87 0.34 6.85
CA GLY A 19 17.20 -0.62 5.78
C GLY A 19 16.34 -1.87 5.64
N ASN A 20 15.36 -2.09 6.50
CA ASN A 20 14.63 -3.37 6.52
C ASN A 20 13.29 -3.37 5.76
N ASN A 21 12.90 -2.26 5.11
CA ASN A 21 11.52 -2.08 4.63
C ASN A 21 11.35 -1.71 3.15
N LEU A 22 12.41 -1.75 2.35
CA LEU A 22 12.25 -1.67 0.89
C LEU A 22 12.80 -2.93 0.25
N GLU A 23 11.93 -3.92 0.09
CA GLU A 23 12.12 -5.14 -0.75
C GLU A 23 12.31 -4.81 -2.24
N LEU A 24 12.54 -3.54 -2.59
CA LEU A 24 13.02 -3.08 -3.88
C LEU A 24 14.52 -2.87 -3.75
N HIS A 25 15.26 -3.95 -4.00
CA HIS A 25 16.70 -3.96 -3.97
C HIS A 25 17.23 -2.73 -4.77
N PRO A 26 17.91 -1.74 -4.15
CA PRO A 26 18.33 -0.49 -4.81
C PRO A 26 19.13 -0.73 -6.10
N PHE A 27 19.81 -1.87 -6.14
CA PHE A 27 20.47 -2.44 -7.31
C PHE A 27 19.57 -2.61 -8.54
N VAL A 28 18.28 -2.95 -8.41
CA VAL A 28 17.36 -3.07 -9.55
C VAL A 28 17.16 -1.72 -10.22
N VAL A 29 17.00 -0.66 -9.42
CA VAL A 29 16.91 0.71 -9.94
C VAL A 29 18.22 1.12 -10.61
N LEU A 30 19.36 0.79 -10.00
CA LEU A 30 20.68 1.06 -10.58
C LEU A 30 20.90 0.34 -11.92
N LEU A 31 20.57 -0.96 -12.00
CA LEU A 31 20.66 -1.75 -13.23
C LEU A 31 19.77 -1.18 -14.33
N ALA A 32 18.55 -0.76 -13.98
CA ALA A 32 17.63 -0.13 -14.92
C ALA A 32 18.14 1.23 -15.40
N LEU A 33 18.76 2.03 -14.52
CA LEU A 33 19.41 3.29 -14.90
C LEU A 33 20.57 3.04 -15.87
N ILE A 34 21.45 2.09 -15.58
CA ILE A 34 22.59 1.75 -16.45
C ILE A 34 22.10 1.22 -17.80
N SER A 35 21.14 0.29 -17.80
CA SER A 35 20.57 -0.27 -19.04
C SER A 35 19.81 0.79 -19.83
N GLY A 36 18.99 1.61 -19.17
CA GLY A 36 18.27 2.72 -19.79
C GLY A 36 19.22 3.76 -20.37
N ALA A 37 20.27 4.11 -19.63
CA ALA A 37 21.32 5.00 -20.12
C ALA A 37 22.06 4.43 -21.34
N ALA A 38 22.32 3.12 -21.36
CA ALA A 38 22.95 2.48 -22.51
C ALA A 38 22.06 2.47 -23.76
N VAL A 39 20.74 2.30 -23.60
CA VAL A 39 19.79 2.20 -24.74
C VAL A 39 19.35 3.56 -25.26
N ALA A 40 19.06 4.52 -24.36
CA ALA A 40 18.45 5.80 -24.69
C ALA A 40 19.20 7.03 -24.13
N GLY A 41 20.38 6.83 -23.53
CA GLY A 41 21.18 7.93 -22.96
C GLY A 41 20.47 8.62 -21.80
N ILE A 42 20.50 9.96 -21.81
CA ILE A 42 19.87 10.80 -20.78
C ILE A 42 18.36 10.56 -20.67
N LEU A 43 17.69 10.30 -21.80
CA LEU A 43 16.25 10.00 -21.79
C LEU A 43 15.96 8.70 -21.02
N GLY A 44 16.84 7.71 -21.16
CA GLY A 44 16.74 6.46 -20.41
C GLY A 44 16.93 6.64 -18.91
N LEU A 45 17.75 7.59 -18.47
CA LEU A 45 17.91 7.91 -17.05
C LEU A 45 16.63 8.52 -16.45
N ILE A 46 15.96 9.42 -17.17
CA ILE A 46 14.71 10.05 -16.73
C ILE A 46 13.58 9.03 -16.66
N LEU A 47 13.51 8.16 -17.68
CA LEU A 47 12.46 7.14 -17.79
C LEU A 47 12.72 5.90 -16.92
N ALA A 48 13.94 5.69 -16.40
CA ALA A 48 14.27 4.49 -15.62
C ALA A 48 13.34 4.31 -14.41
N SER A 49 13.07 5.39 -13.66
CA SER A 49 12.22 5.34 -12.46
C SER A 49 10.78 4.87 -12.76
N PRO A 50 10.02 5.53 -13.67
CA PRO A 50 8.67 5.08 -13.99
C PRO A 50 8.65 3.69 -14.65
N VAL A 51 9.65 3.35 -15.48
CA VAL A 51 9.74 2.01 -16.10
C VAL A 51 9.93 0.91 -15.04
N VAL A 52 10.83 1.11 -14.07
CA VAL A 52 11.03 0.15 -12.97
C VAL A 52 9.76 0.01 -12.12
N ALA A 53 9.08 1.12 -11.83
CA ALA A 53 7.84 1.11 -11.07
C ALA A 53 6.75 0.30 -11.80
N SER A 54 6.56 0.54 -13.11
CA SER A 54 5.60 -0.21 -13.92
C SER A 54 5.97 -1.69 -14.01
N MET A 55 7.23 -2.01 -14.30
CA MET A 55 7.73 -3.39 -14.37
C MET A 55 7.44 -4.15 -13.07
N ARG A 56 7.70 -3.53 -11.91
CA ARG A 56 7.42 -4.11 -10.61
C ARG A 56 5.93 -4.40 -10.43
N LEU A 57 5.05 -3.46 -10.79
CA LEU A 57 3.61 -3.65 -10.67
C LEU A 57 3.14 -4.85 -11.51
N PHE A 58 3.64 -4.97 -12.74
CA PHE A 58 3.37 -6.13 -13.59
C PHE A 58 3.88 -7.43 -12.97
N LEU A 59 5.12 -7.45 -12.45
CA LEU A 59 5.70 -8.61 -11.79
C LEU A 59 4.87 -9.07 -10.60
N VAL A 60 4.48 -8.14 -9.71
CA VAL A 60 3.64 -8.43 -8.53
C VAL A 60 2.28 -8.98 -8.95
N TYR A 61 1.66 -8.37 -9.96
CA TYR A 61 0.37 -8.82 -10.47
C TYR A 61 0.44 -10.23 -11.07
N ILE A 62 1.45 -10.50 -11.89
CA ILE A 62 1.67 -11.82 -12.49
C ILE A 62 1.94 -12.85 -11.40
N TRP A 63 2.79 -12.54 -10.42
CA TRP A 63 3.06 -13.42 -9.29
C TRP A 63 1.81 -13.73 -8.47
N ALA A 64 1.02 -12.70 -8.12
CA ALA A 64 -0.23 -12.87 -7.38
C ALA A 64 -1.22 -13.76 -8.16
N LYS A 65 -1.34 -13.53 -9.46
CA LYS A 65 -2.20 -14.33 -10.35
C LYS A 65 -1.73 -15.77 -10.51
N LEU A 66 -0.42 -16.03 -10.53
CA LEU A 66 0.13 -17.39 -10.61
C LEU A 66 -0.03 -18.18 -9.30
N VAL A 67 0.00 -17.49 -8.16
CA VAL A 67 -0.11 -18.12 -6.83
C VAL A 67 -1.57 -18.24 -6.37
N ASP A 68 -2.54 -17.87 -7.23
CA ASP A 68 -3.98 -17.80 -6.87
C ASP A 68 -4.22 -16.98 -5.58
N ALA A 69 -3.34 -16.01 -5.34
CA ALA A 69 -3.45 -15.10 -4.22
C ALA A 69 -4.25 -13.88 -4.66
N ASP A 70 -5.33 -13.54 -3.96
CA ASP A 70 -6.09 -12.33 -4.22
C ASP A 70 -5.21 -11.07 -4.05
N PRO A 71 -4.89 -10.33 -5.12
CA PRO A 71 -4.00 -9.17 -5.05
C PRO A 71 -4.60 -7.99 -4.26
N PHE A 72 -5.89 -8.05 -3.94
CA PHE A 72 -6.64 -6.97 -3.27
C PHE A 72 -7.26 -7.38 -1.92
N ALA A 73 -7.05 -8.60 -1.43
CA ALA A 73 -7.69 -9.09 -0.20
C ALA A 73 -7.11 -8.50 1.12
N ARG A 74 -6.14 -7.58 1.07
CA ARG A 74 -5.47 -7.02 2.27
C ARG A 74 -5.36 -5.50 2.27
N GLN A 75 -6.46 -4.81 1.99
CA GLN A 75 -6.57 -3.37 2.27
C GLN A 75 -7.87 -3.10 3.00
N THR A 76 -8.09 -3.74 4.15
CA THR A 76 -8.82 -3.06 5.22
C THR A 76 -7.80 -2.10 5.83
N PRO A 77 -7.84 -0.79 5.52
CA PRO A 77 -7.14 0.16 6.36
C PRO A 77 -7.69 -0.06 7.77
N VAL A 78 -6.88 -0.65 8.65
CA VAL A 78 -7.12 -0.60 10.08
C VAL A 78 -7.08 0.88 10.39
N ARG A 79 -8.25 1.50 10.39
CA ARG A 79 -8.42 2.85 10.90
C ARG A 79 -8.07 2.73 12.37
N VAL A 80 -6.82 3.04 12.69
CA VAL A 80 -6.41 3.27 14.08
C VAL A 80 -7.20 4.49 14.50
N VAL A 81 -8.42 4.27 15.00
CA VAL A 81 -9.19 5.27 15.72
C VAL A 81 -8.44 5.40 17.02
N PRO A 82 -7.77 6.54 17.29
CA PRO A 82 -7.13 6.74 18.58
C PRO A 82 -8.22 6.63 19.64
N ASP A 83 -8.10 5.68 20.59
CA ASP A 83 -9.07 5.42 21.67
C ASP A 83 -9.24 6.59 22.67
N ILE A 84 -8.73 7.79 22.33
CA ILE A 84 -8.81 9.00 23.15
C ILE A 84 -10.18 9.68 23.10
N ILE A 85 -11.16 9.12 22.38
CA ILE A 85 -12.55 9.56 22.46
C ILE A 85 -13.35 8.44 23.09
N PRO A 86 -13.86 8.58 24.33
CA PRO A 86 -14.92 7.72 24.83
C PRO A 86 -16.18 8.03 24.01
N VAL A 87 -16.28 7.45 22.83
CA VAL A 87 -17.48 7.49 22.00
C VAL A 87 -18.46 6.52 22.66
N ALA A 88 -19.43 7.08 23.40
CA ALA A 88 -20.60 6.34 23.85
C ALA A 88 -21.44 6.01 22.61
N LEU A 89 -21.12 4.90 21.94
CA LEU A 89 -21.94 4.39 20.85
C LEU A 89 -23.29 3.98 21.44
N PRO A 90 -24.43 4.54 20.98
CA PRO A 90 -25.72 3.92 21.27
C PRO A 90 -25.68 2.51 20.70
N GLN A 91 -25.81 1.50 21.57
CA GLN A 91 -25.63 0.08 21.26
C GLN A 91 -26.77 -0.50 20.38
N GLY A 92 -27.02 0.09 19.21
CA GLY A 92 -28.07 -0.34 18.29
C GLY A 92 -27.90 0.07 16.83
N ALA A 93 -26.91 0.90 16.47
CA ALA A 93 -26.68 1.28 15.08
C ALA A 93 -25.59 0.41 14.44
N SER A 94 -25.92 -0.85 14.15
CA SER A 94 -25.20 -1.58 13.10
C SER A 94 -25.58 -0.96 11.74
N PRO A 95 -24.62 -0.55 10.90
CA PRO A 95 -24.92 -0.16 9.54
C PRO A 95 -25.27 -1.42 8.75
N ALA A 96 -26.58 -1.66 8.63
CA ALA A 96 -27.13 -2.63 7.70
C ALA A 96 -26.59 -2.30 6.30
N LEU A 97 -25.78 -3.23 5.78
CA LEU A 97 -25.52 -3.37 4.35
C LEU A 97 -26.87 -3.38 3.65
N GLY A 98 -27.01 -2.50 2.65
CA GLY A 98 -28.27 -2.28 1.96
C GLY A 98 -28.74 -3.53 1.24
N ASP A 99 -29.97 -3.90 1.52
CA ASP A 99 -30.88 -4.49 0.55
C ASP A 99 -32.15 -3.62 0.50
N PRO A 100 -32.76 -3.42 -0.68
CA PRO A 100 -33.83 -2.45 -0.89
C PRO A 100 -35.12 -2.89 -0.19
N GLN A 101 -35.68 -1.98 0.62
CA GLN A 101 -36.96 -2.10 1.29
C GLN A 101 -38.13 -2.07 0.28
N PRO A 102 -38.94 -3.13 0.12
CA PRO A 102 -40.23 -3.05 -0.56
C PRO A 102 -41.30 -2.47 0.39
N PRO A 103 -42.35 -1.82 -0.15
CA PRO A 103 -43.17 -0.90 0.60
C PRO A 103 -44.12 -1.60 1.58
N ALA A 104 -44.46 -0.85 2.63
CA ALA A 104 -45.43 -1.14 3.68
C ALA A 104 -46.65 -1.97 3.22
N GLN A 105 -46.86 -3.10 3.90
CA GLN A 105 -48.16 -3.77 3.99
C GLN A 105 -48.67 -3.59 5.42
N GLN A 106 -49.29 -2.42 5.62
CA GLN A 106 -50.25 -2.18 6.69
C GLN A 106 -51.53 -2.95 6.35
N GLY A 107 -51.78 -4.02 7.09
CA GLY A 107 -52.97 -4.87 7.06
C GLY A 107 -52.59 -6.08 7.92
N GLU A 108 -53.27 -6.45 8.98
CA GLU A 108 -54.70 -6.55 9.12
C GLU A 108 -54.97 -6.71 10.63
N ILE A 109 -55.84 -5.84 11.12
CA ILE A 109 -56.78 -6.00 12.22
C ILE A 109 -57.07 -7.45 12.70
N VAL A 110 -57.35 -7.56 14.01
CA VAL A 110 -58.09 -8.65 14.70
C VAL A 110 -57.29 -9.93 14.94
N LYS A 111 -57.13 -10.36 16.21
CA LYS A 111 -58.05 -11.35 16.82
C LYS A 111 -57.57 -11.77 18.23
N GLU A 112 -58.39 -11.37 19.20
CA GLU A 112 -58.69 -11.99 20.52
C GLU A 112 -57.62 -11.97 21.62
#